data_AF-A0A429SLQ4-F1
#
_entry.id   AF-A0A429SLQ4-F1
#
_cell.length_a   1.000
_cell.length_b   1.000
_cell.length_c   1.000
_cell.angle_alpha   90.00
_cell.angle_beta   90.00
_cell.angle_gamma   90.00
#
_symmetry.space_group_name_H-M   'P 1'
#
loop_
_entity.id
_entity.type
_entity.pdbx_description
1 polymer ?
#
loop_
_entity_poly.entity_id
_entity_poly.type
_entity_poly.pdbx_seq_one_letter_code
_entity_poly.pdbx_strand_id
1 'polypeptide(L)'
;MPALHKLAQSAGLSVSDLTNGERAVALYVSDMPTSYRFRRGDMPKTCDWILQGAARLGLEELSYVAALRQECRLGWLHGVTAEVSSVEGFSDEARTERAEHLAALVTFNVRVGEEALRRQKQSATALRPLTAKAAA
;
A
#
# COMPACT_ATOMS: atom_id res chain seq x y z
N MET A 1 13.82 23.89 3.81
CA MET A 1 12.35 23.93 4.03
C MET A 1 11.93 22.72 4.89
N PRO A 2 11.95 22.79 6.24
CA PRO A 2 11.92 21.59 7.09
C PRO A 2 10.59 21.34 7.84
N ALA A 3 9.46 21.92 7.42
CA ALA A 3 8.22 21.87 8.21
C ALA A 3 7.23 20.74 7.84
N LEU A 4 7.41 20.05 6.71
CA LEU A 4 6.43 19.04 6.24
C LEU A 4 6.73 17.60 6.71
N HIS A 5 7.90 17.34 7.28
CA HIS A 5 8.24 16.01 7.81
C HIS A 5 7.73 15.78 9.24
N LYS A 6 7.25 16.83 9.93
CA LYS A 6 7.00 16.80 11.37
C LYS A 6 5.53 16.60 11.77
N LEU A 7 4.61 16.46 10.83
CA LEU A 7 3.19 16.16 11.11
C LEU A 7 2.80 14.70 10.80
N ALA A 8 3.70 13.92 10.18
CA ALA A 8 3.50 12.48 9.97
C ALA A 8 3.93 11.61 11.17
N GLN A 9 4.43 12.24 12.25
CA GLN A 9 4.77 11.57 13.51
C GLN A 9 3.72 11.85 14.59
N SER A 10 2.55 11.21 14.57
CA SER A 10 1.74 10.96 15.79
C SER A 10 0.47 10.11 15.56
N ALA A 11 0.60 8.94 14.95
CA ALA A 11 -0.28 7.81 15.23
C ALA A 11 0.55 6.55 15.03
N GLY A 12 0.68 5.73 16.08
CA GLY A 12 1.41 4.47 16.05
C GLY A 12 0.73 3.43 15.17
N LEU A 13 0.80 3.62 13.85
CA LEU A 13 0.33 2.65 12.87
C LEU A 13 1.11 1.37 13.06
N SER A 14 0.38 0.28 13.33
CA SER A 14 0.90 -1.07 13.34
C SER A 14 0.68 -1.73 11.99
N VAL A 15 1.45 -2.77 11.69
CA VAL A 15 1.24 -3.57 10.47
C VAL A 15 -0.16 -4.21 10.46
N SER A 16 -0.74 -4.52 11.62
CA SER A 16 -2.12 -4.99 11.75
C SER A 16 -3.16 -3.96 11.30
N ASP A 17 -2.86 -2.66 11.38
CA ASP A 17 -3.78 -1.61 10.93
C ASP A 17 -3.82 -1.46 9.41
N LEU A 18 -3.06 -2.29 8.68
CA LEU A 18 -2.97 -2.27 7.23
C LEU A 18 -3.50 -3.59 6.65
N THR A 19 -4.31 -3.49 5.61
CA THR A 19 -4.76 -4.57 4.73
C THR A 19 -3.60 -5.13 3.91
N ASN A 20 -3.82 -6.28 3.27
CA ASN A 20 -2.85 -6.83 2.33
C ASN A 20 -2.50 -5.85 1.19
N GLY A 21 -3.50 -5.13 0.66
CA GLY A 21 -3.30 -4.15 -0.40
C GLY A 21 -2.44 -2.98 0.07
N GLU A 22 -2.77 -2.39 1.22
CA GLU A 22 -1.98 -1.30 1.83
C GLU A 22 -0.54 -1.76 2.13
N ARG A 23 -0.34 -2.99 2.65
CA ARG A 23 1.00 -3.56 2.89
C ARG A 23 1.81 -3.69 1.60
N ALA A 24 1.18 -4.13 0.50
CA ALA A 24 1.85 -4.25 -0.80
C ALA A 24 2.27 -2.89 -1.34
N VAL A 25 1.41 -1.88 -1.28
CA VAL A 25 1.74 -0.52 -1.69
C VAL A 25 2.87 0.05 -0.83
N ALA A 26 2.82 -0.16 0.49
CA ALA A 26 3.85 0.29 1.41
C ALA A 26 5.21 -0.35 1.11
N LEU A 27 5.25 -1.67 0.88
CA LEU A 27 6.48 -2.37 0.50
C LEU A 27 7.04 -1.84 -0.83
N TYR A 28 6.17 -1.55 -1.81
CA TYR A 28 6.60 -0.98 -3.08
C TYR A 28 7.29 0.39 -2.91
N VAL A 29 6.82 1.26 -2.01
CA VAL A 29 7.44 2.59 -1.79
C VAL A 29 8.54 2.61 -0.71
N SER A 30 8.78 1.46 -0.06
CA SER A 30 9.83 1.29 0.97
C SER A 30 11.23 1.13 0.37
N ASP A 31 12.25 1.01 1.23
CA ASP A 31 13.62 0.67 0.81
C ASP A 31 13.82 -0.84 0.55
N MET A 32 12.76 -1.64 0.53
CA MET A 32 12.83 -3.05 0.14
C MET A 32 13.50 -3.18 -1.24
N PRO A 33 14.60 -3.95 -1.38
CA PRO A 33 15.21 -4.21 -2.68
C PRO A 33 14.30 -5.04 -3.58
N THR A 34 14.22 -4.71 -4.88
CA THR A 34 13.42 -5.49 -5.85
C THR A 34 13.89 -6.95 -5.96
N SER A 35 15.20 -7.19 -5.79
CA SER A 35 15.81 -8.53 -5.81
C SER A 35 15.72 -9.29 -4.48
N TYR A 36 15.08 -8.72 -3.46
CA TYR A 36 15.04 -9.31 -2.12
C TYR A 36 14.30 -10.66 -2.12
N ARG A 37 14.88 -11.64 -1.41
CA ARG A 37 14.31 -12.97 -1.21
C ARG A 37 14.10 -13.20 0.27
N PHE A 38 12.84 -13.44 0.65
CA PHE A 38 12.44 -13.68 2.03
C PHE A 38 13.12 -14.93 2.58
N ARG A 39 13.63 -14.84 3.82
CA ARG A 39 14.19 -15.97 4.58
C ARG A 39 13.43 -16.12 5.89
N ARG A 40 13.49 -17.33 6.46
CA ARG A 40 12.94 -17.58 7.81
C ARG A 40 13.58 -16.59 8.80
N GLY A 41 12.75 -15.88 9.56
CA GLY A 41 13.19 -14.87 10.51
C GLY A 41 13.13 -13.43 9.99
N ASP A 42 12.90 -13.21 8.70
CA ASP A 42 12.86 -11.86 8.12
C ASP A 42 11.52 -11.13 8.32
N MET A 43 10.60 -11.71 9.07
CA MET A 43 9.28 -11.12 9.34
C MET A 43 9.40 -9.71 9.97
N PRO A 44 10.22 -9.47 11.02
CA PRO A 44 10.37 -8.14 11.59
C PRO A 44 10.89 -7.12 10.57
N LYS A 45 11.90 -7.50 9.78
CA LYS A 45 12.46 -6.66 8.72
C LYS A 45 11.42 -6.28 7.66
N THR A 46 10.57 -7.23 7.29
CA THR A 46 9.49 -7.00 6.32
C THR A 46 8.45 -6.05 6.91
N CYS A 47 8.10 -6.20 8.19
CA CYS A 47 7.24 -5.27 8.92
C CYS A 47 7.84 -3.85 8.99
N ASP A 48 9.14 -3.72 9.24
CA ASP A 48 9.81 -2.42 9.28
C ASP A 48 9.73 -1.70 7.93
N TRP A 49 9.91 -2.42 6.82
CA TRP A 49 9.72 -1.85 5.49
C TRP A 49 8.28 -1.44 5.20
N ILE A 50 7.29 -2.21 5.66
CA ILE A 50 5.88 -1.82 5.56
C ILE A 50 5.65 -0.50 6.32
N LEU A 51 6.10 -0.41 7.56
CA LEU A 51 5.92 0.81 8.36
C LEU A 51 6.67 2.01 7.76
N GLN A 52 7.87 1.77 7.23
CA GLN A 52 8.64 2.78 6.52
C GLN A 52 7.88 3.30 5.28
N GLY A 53 7.33 2.41 4.46
CA GLY A 53 6.55 2.79 3.29
C GLY A 53 5.27 3.52 3.64
N ALA A 54 4.56 3.05 4.67
CA ALA A 54 3.35 3.70 5.19
C ALA A 54 3.66 5.11 5.73
N ALA A 55 4.80 5.30 6.40
CA ALA A 55 5.24 6.61 6.88
C ALA A 55 5.63 7.57 5.75
N ARG A 56 6.12 7.06 4.61
CA ARG A 56 6.45 7.88 3.44
C ARG A 56 5.22 8.40 2.71
N LEU A 57 4.21 7.55 2.55
CA LEU A 57 3.03 7.87 1.75
C LEU A 57 1.89 8.47 2.59
N GLY A 58 1.79 8.08 3.86
CA GLY A 58 0.64 8.37 4.72
C GLY A 58 -0.52 7.40 4.48
N LEU A 59 -1.38 7.22 5.50
CA LEU A 59 -2.44 6.21 5.47
C LEU A 59 -3.51 6.48 4.40
N GLU A 60 -3.87 7.74 4.20
CA GLU A 60 -4.93 8.14 3.24
C GLU A 60 -4.54 7.76 1.81
N GLU A 61 -3.38 8.22 1.36
CA GLU A 61 -2.85 7.92 0.04
C GLU A 61 -2.57 6.41 -0.13
N LEU A 62 -2.07 5.74 0.92
CA LEU A 62 -1.88 4.30 0.92
C LEU A 62 -3.20 3.54 0.71
N SER A 63 -4.27 3.96 1.39
CA SER A 63 -5.61 3.37 1.26
C SER A 63 -6.18 3.61 -0.13
N TYR A 64 -6.05 4.83 -0.65
CA TYR A 64 -6.50 5.22 -1.98
C TYR A 64 -5.82 4.40 -3.07
N VAL A 65 -4.50 4.33 -3.06
CA VAL A 65 -3.72 3.56 -4.06
C VAL A 65 -4.05 2.07 -3.97
N ALA A 66 -4.18 1.52 -2.76
CA ALA A 66 -4.57 0.12 -2.58
C ALA A 66 -5.96 -0.17 -3.17
N ALA A 67 -6.93 0.71 -2.92
CA ALA A 67 -8.28 0.59 -3.47
C ALA A 67 -8.29 0.72 -5.00
N LEU A 68 -7.57 1.70 -5.55
CA LEU A 68 -7.48 1.91 -7.00
C LEU A 68 -6.91 0.66 -7.70
N ARG A 69 -5.83 0.09 -7.15
CA ARG A 69 -5.23 -1.14 -7.69
C ARG A 69 -6.17 -2.34 -7.61
N GLN A 70 -6.93 -2.46 -6.52
CA GLN A 70 -7.91 -3.52 -6.37
C GLN A 70 -9.05 -3.39 -7.39
N GLU A 71 -9.56 -2.17 -7.60
CA GLU A 71 -10.60 -1.89 -8.59
C GLU A 71 -10.11 -2.16 -10.01
N CYS A 72 -8.90 -1.73 -10.38
CA CYS A 72 -8.28 -2.05 -11.67
C CYS A 72 -8.17 -3.57 -11.88
N ARG A 73 -7.74 -4.31 -10.85
CA ARG A 73 -7.64 -5.78 -10.90
C ARG A 73 -9.01 -6.43 -11.09
N LEU A 74 -10.03 -5.99 -10.36
CA LEU A 74 -11.39 -6.50 -10.51
C LEU A 74 -11.96 -6.17 -11.90
N GLY A 75 -11.76 -4.94 -12.39
CA GLY A 75 -12.16 -4.55 -13.73
C GLY A 75 -11.53 -5.45 -14.81
N TRP A 76 -10.22 -5.70 -14.70
CA TRP A 76 -9.52 -6.62 -15.60
C TRP A 76 -10.10 -8.04 -15.55
N LEU A 77 -10.36 -8.58 -14.35
CA LEU A 77 -11.00 -9.90 -14.19
C LEU A 77 -12.41 -9.96 -14.77
N HIS A 78 -13.13 -8.84 -14.78
CA HIS A 78 -14.46 -8.72 -15.38
C HIS A 78 -14.43 -8.44 -16.89
N GLY A 79 -13.26 -8.47 -17.53
CA GLY A 79 -13.12 -8.21 -18.97
C GLY A 79 -13.31 -6.74 -19.34
N VAL A 80 -13.29 -5.82 -18.36
CA VAL A 80 -13.27 -4.38 -18.63
C VAL A 80 -11.86 -4.01 -19.07
N THR A 81 -11.67 -3.91 -20.38
CA THR A 81 -10.45 -3.36 -20.98
C THR A 81 -10.49 -1.83 -20.91
N ALA A 82 -10.52 -1.28 -19.70
CA ALA A 82 -9.96 0.05 -19.56
C ALA A 82 -8.48 -0.07 -19.96
N GLU A 83 -7.92 0.89 -20.70
CA GLU A 83 -6.47 1.07 -20.76
C GLU A 83 -6.00 0.92 -19.32
N VAL A 84 -5.27 -0.17 -19.02
CA VAL A 84 -4.93 -0.51 -17.64
C VAL A 84 -4.11 0.67 -17.16
N SER A 85 -4.77 1.55 -16.41
CA SER A 85 -4.16 2.74 -15.87
C SER A 85 -3.16 2.22 -14.86
N SER A 86 -1.92 2.01 -15.31
CA SER A 86 -0.81 1.77 -14.42
C SER A 86 -0.89 2.92 -13.42
N VAL A 87 -1.15 2.60 -12.15
CA VAL A 87 -1.18 3.65 -11.14
C VAL A 87 0.15 4.38 -11.24
N GLU A 88 0.12 5.68 -11.49
CA GLU A 88 1.33 6.45 -11.77
C GLU A 88 2.38 6.19 -10.67
N GLY A 89 3.61 5.89 -11.08
CA GLY A 89 4.70 5.49 -10.16
C GLY A 89 4.82 3.99 -9.89
N PHE A 90 3.89 3.15 -10.33
CA PHE A 90 3.91 1.68 -10.19
C PHE A 90 4.26 0.95 -11.49
N SER A 91 5.29 1.39 -12.21
CA SER A 91 5.70 0.83 -13.50
C SER A 91 6.66 -0.37 -13.40
N ASP A 92 7.32 -0.58 -12.25
CA ASP A 92 8.20 -1.74 -12.05
C ASP A 92 7.36 -2.96 -11.66
N GLU A 93 7.04 -3.80 -12.65
CA GLU A 93 6.26 -5.03 -12.46
C GLU A 93 6.94 -6.01 -11.50
N ALA A 94 8.27 -6.17 -11.58
CA ALA A 94 9.00 -7.09 -10.72
C ALA A 94 8.96 -6.64 -9.26
N ARG A 95 9.08 -5.34 -9.01
CA ARG A 95 8.93 -4.75 -7.69
C ARG A 95 7.50 -4.87 -7.17
N THR A 96 6.53 -4.69 -8.05
CA THR A 96 5.12 -4.86 -7.73
C THR A 96 4.81 -6.29 -7.29
N GLU A 97 5.19 -7.29 -8.09
CA GLU A 97 5.01 -8.69 -7.79
C GLU A 97 5.69 -9.06 -6.46
N ARG A 98 6.92 -8.55 -6.25
CA ARG A 98 7.67 -8.79 -5.01
C ARG A 98 6.93 -8.25 -3.78
N ALA A 99 6.45 -7.02 -3.87
CA ALA A 99 5.74 -6.37 -2.78
C ALA A 99 4.43 -7.10 -2.44
N GLU A 100 3.68 -7.55 -3.45
CA GLU A 100 2.45 -8.32 -3.27
C GLU A 100 2.70 -9.69 -2.62
N HIS A 101 3.73 -10.41 -3.08
CA HIS A 101 4.09 -11.70 -2.50
C HIS A 101 4.47 -11.55 -1.01
N LEU A 102 5.33 -10.60 -0.68
CA LEU A 102 5.72 -10.38 0.73
C LEU A 102 4.55 -9.88 1.59
N ALA A 103 3.67 -9.02 1.05
CA ALA A 103 2.46 -8.61 1.75
C ALA A 103 1.55 -9.79 2.06
N ALA A 104 1.40 -10.74 1.13
CA ALA A 104 0.62 -11.95 1.34
C ALA A 104 1.23 -12.82 2.46
N LEU A 105 2.56 -12.99 2.48
CA LEU A 105 3.26 -13.71 3.55
C LEU A 105 3.05 -13.03 4.92
N VAL A 106 3.13 -11.70 4.98
CA VAL A 106 2.87 -10.94 6.20
C VAL A 106 1.40 -11.12 6.62
N THR A 107 0.45 -11.08 5.70
CA THR A 107 -0.98 -11.28 5.97
C THR A 107 -1.31 -12.65 6.54
N PHE A 108 -0.58 -13.68 6.11
CA PHE A 108 -0.71 -15.01 6.72
C PHE A 108 -0.25 -15.02 8.19
N ASN A 109 0.75 -14.21 8.57
CA ASN A 109 1.36 -14.21 9.91
C ASN A 109 0.83 -13.11 10.84
N VAL A 110 0.34 -12.01 10.28
CA VAL A 110 -0.11 -10.80 10.99
C VAL A 110 -1.54 -10.51 10.55
N ARG A 111 -2.48 -10.72 11.48
CA ARG A 111 -3.90 -10.46 11.27
C ARG A 111 -4.14 -9.00 10.88
N VAL A 112 -5.15 -8.79 10.06
CA VAL A 112 -5.63 -7.46 9.67
C VAL A 112 -6.67 -7.03 10.70
N GLY A 113 -6.51 -5.83 11.25
CA GLY A 113 -7.42 -5.24 12.22
C GLY A 113 -8.74 -4.81 11.58
N GLU A 114 -9.78 -4.64 12.40
CA GLU A 114 -11.14 -4.36 11.92
C GLU A 114 -11.25 -3.05 11.16
N GLU A 115 -10.58 -1.98 11.61
CA GLU A 115 -10.61 -0.69 10.93
C GLU A 115 -10.01 -0.77 9.52
N ALA A 116 -8.95 -1.57 9.34
CA ALA A 116 -8.35 -1.80 8.04
C ALA A 116 -9.32 -2.55 7.11
N LEU A 117 -10.02 -3.56 7.64
CA LEU A 117 -11.07 -4.26 6.89
C LEU A 117 -12.26 -3.36 6.53
N ARG A 118 -12.60 -2.37 7.38
CA ARG A 118 -13.64 -1.39 7.04
C ARG A 118 -13.20 -0.51 5.88
N ARG A 119 -11.96 0.01 5.89
CA ARG A 119 -11.40 0.80 4.78
C ARG A 119 -11.33 0.00 3.49
N GLN A 120 -10.97 -1.28 3.57
CA GLN A 120 -10.90 -2.16 2.39
C GLN A 120 -12.22 -2.24 1.60
N LYS A 121 -13.37 -2.04 2.26
CA LYS A 121 -14.69 -2.08 1.63
C LYS A 121 -15.05 -0.77 0.92
N GLN A 122 -14.27 0.29 1.12
CA GLN A 122 -14.50 1.59 0.49
C GLN A 122 -13.88 1.61 -0.90
N SER A 123 -14.52 2.33 -1.82
CA SER A 123 -14.00 2.52 -3.17
C SER A 123 -12.85 3.52 -3.21
N ALA A 124 -12.02 3.46 -4.24
CA ALA A 124 -10.95 4.43 -4.47
C ALA A 124 -11.51 5.86 -4.52
N THR A 125 -12.65 6.07 -5.17
CA THR A 125 -13.34 7.37 -5.19
C THR A 125 -13.69 7.89 -3.80
N ALA A 126 -14.11 7.02 -2.88
CA ALA A 126 -14.43 7.41 -1.50
C ALA A 126 -13.19 7.71 -0.66
N LEU A 127 -12.04 7.13 -1.01
CA LEU A 127 -10.76 7.28 -0.33
C LEU A 127 -9.86 8.36 -0.94
N ARG A 128 -10.31 9.03 -2.01
CA ARG A 128 -9.48 9.99 -2.75
C ARG A 128 -8.99 11.13 -1.83
N PRO A 129 -7.67 11.35 -1.72
CA PRO A 129 -7.13 12.39 -0.85
C PRO A 129 -7.60 13.78 -1.28
N LEU A 130 -7.96 14.61 -0.30
CA LEU A 130 -8.51 15.96 -0.52
C LEU A 130 -7.48 16.92 -1.15
N THR A 131 -6.18 16.65 -1.02
CA THR A 131 -5.09 17.45 -1.62
C THR A 131 -5.05 17.38 -3.14
N ALA A 132 -5.65 16.36 -3.77
CA ALA A 132 -5.73 16.23 -5.23
C ALA A 132 -6.75 17.19 -5.90
N LYS A 133 -7.48 18.00 -5.12
CA LYS A 133 -8.54 18.89 -5.62
C LYS A 133 -8.10 20.34 -5.87
N ALA A 134 -6.84 20.70 -5.61
CA ALA A 134 -6.37 22.10 -5.63
C ALA A 134 -5.55 22.51 -6.88
N ALA A 135 -5.49 21.68 -7.91
CA ALA A 135 -4.70 21.97 -9.13
C ALA A 135 -5.54 21.84 -10.41
N ALA A 136 -6.73 22.46 -10.42
CA ALA A 136 -7.52 22.69 -11.64
C ALA A 136 -7.65 24.20 -11.88
#